data_AF-R5A5G2-F1
#
_entry.id   AF-R5A5G2-F1
#
_cell.length_a   1.000
_cell.length_b   1.000
_cell.length_c   1.000
_cell.angle_alpha   90.00
_cell.angle_beta   90.00
_cell.angle_gamma   90.00
#
_symmetry.space_group_name_H-M   'P 1'
#
loop_
_entity.id
_entity.type
_entity.pdbx_description
1 polymer ?
#
loop_
_entity_poly.entity_id
_entity_poly.type
_entity_poly.pdbx_seq_one_letter_code
_entity_poly.pdbx_strand_id
1 'polypeptide(L)'
;MMKKILALAAAAVLALTLTACTGTTEQLPTLTLGTESSQTSGTESGTESGAESSQTEELEPVSDEEFEDSLDGLCQYLEVNRAVTGDPTEMAYETIGANGGYRYRFTLNGSTVQVEVYSFDLENLNEQGQECVSSVKEKGFFELLDKEIPATLNQAGDMMMIYTDTSTNEANVSQKERVLQLFQDFKA
;
A
#
# COMPACT_ATOMS: atom_id res chain seq x y z
N MET A 1 21.26 -41.36 72.24
CA MET A 1 22.59 -40.72 72.38
C MET A 1 23.03 -40.21 71.01
N MET A 2 23.69 -39.06 71.00
CA MET A 2 24.21 -38.27 69.88
C MET A 2 25.02 -39.12 68.86
N LYS A 3 25.25 -38.73 67.60
CA LYS A 3 25.90 -37.48 67.16
C LYS A 3 26.01 -37.48 65.62
N LYS A 4 25.75 -36.32 64.97
CA LYS A 4 26.55 -35.67 63.90
C LYS A 4 26.62 -36.39 62.51
N ILE A 5 26.62 -35.75 61.33
CA ILE A 5 27.26 -34.52 60.84
C ILE A 5 26.86 -34.27 59.35
N LEU A 6 26.86 -33.00 58.90
CA LEU A 6 27.02 -32.39 57.55
C LEU A 6 26.20 -32.91 56.34
N ALA A 7 25.37 -32.09 55.67
CA ALA A 7 25.63 -30.92 54.80
C ALA A 7 26.21 -31.26 53.42
N LEU A 8 25.42 -31.06 52.34
CA LEU A 8 25.87 -30.41 51.09
C LEU A 8 24.68 -30.04 50.18
N ALA A 9 24.85 -28.94 49.47
CA ALA A 9 23.87 -28.12 48.76
C ALA A 9 23.45 -28.65 47.38
N ALA A 10 22.29 -28.20 46.90
CA ALA A 10 22.06 -27.90 45.48
C ALA A 10 20.93 -26.86 45.34
N ALA A 11 21.29 -25.71 44.79
CA ALA A 11 20.40 -24.64 44.39
C ALA A 11 19.65 -24.99 43.09
N ALA A 12 18.76 -24.06 42.68
CA ALA A 12 18.08 -23.97 41.38
C ALA A 12 16.68 -24.63 41.37
N VAL A 13 15.61 -24.03 40.86
CA VAL A 13 15.42 -22.90 39.94
C VAL A 13 14.09 -22.21 40.32
N LEU A 14 14.12 -20.91 40.60
CA LEU A 14 12.91 -20.09 40.58
C LEU A 14 12.62 -19.80 39.10
N ALA A 15 11.68 -20.55 38.51
CA ALA A 15 11.22 -20.32 37.15
C ALA A 15 10.41 -19.01 37.12
N LEU A 16 11.11 -17.89 36.90
CA LEU A 16 10.50 -16.64 36.45
C LEU A 16 9.93 -16.91 35.06
N THR A 17 8.62 -17.12 34.97
CA THR A 17 7.89 -17.05 33.72
C THR A 17 7.90 -15.59 33.27
N LEU A 18 8.96 -15.22 32.54
CA LEU A 18 8.98 -14.02 31.72
C LEU A 18 8.00 -14.27 30.57
N THR A 19 6.78 -13.78 30.72
CA THR A 19 5.86 -13.58 29.60
C THR A 19 6.53 -12.56 28.69
N ALA A 20 7.23 -13.05 27.67
CA ALA A 20 7.82 -12.21 26.64
C ALA A 20 6.69 -11.48 25.92
N CYS A 21 6.65 -10.16 26.06
CA CYS A 21 5.93 -9.29 25.15
C CYS A 21 6.58 -9.41 23.77
N THR A 22 6.10 -10.33 22.94
CA THR A 22 6.41 -10.33 21.51
C THR A 22 5.68 -9.14 20.92
N GLY A 23 6.41 -8.05 20.67
CA GLY A 23 5.91 -6.98 19.82
C GLY A 23 5.59 -7.58 18.46
N THR A 24 4.32 -7.59 18.08
CA THR A 24 3.89 -7.98 16.74
C THR A 24 4.53 -6.98 15.78
N THR A 25 5.59 -7.39 15.09
CA THR A 25 6.03 -6.67 13.89
C THR A 25 4.89 -6.78 12.89
N GLU A 26 4.20 -5.67 12.64
CA GLU A 26 3.14 -5.60 11.64
C GLU A 26 3.77 -5.93 10.27
N GLN A 27 3.49 -7.14 9.76
CA GLN A 27 4.00 -7.58 8.47
C GLN A 27 3.14 -6.94 7.39
N LEU A 28 3.76 -6.10 6.54
CA LEU A 28 3.07 -5.51 5.40
C LEU A 28 2.67 -6.61 4.39
N PRO A 29 1.49 -6.49 3.75
CA PRO A 29 1.13 -7.36 2.64
C PRO A 29 2.09 -7.17 1.47
N THR A 30 2.24 -8.20 0.64
CA THR A 30 3.08 -8.15 -0.56
C THR A 30 2.18 -8.11 -1.79
N LEU A 31 2.37 -7.11 -2.65
CA LEU A 31 1.72 -7.06 -3.95
C LEU A 31 2.56 -7.87 -4.94
N THR A 32 1.98 -8.92 -5.50
CA THR A 32 2.59 -9.71 -6.57
C THR A 32 1.94 -9.35 -7.91
N LEU A 33 2.74 -8.78 -8.82
CA LEU A 33 2.34 -8.56 -10.20
C LEU A 33 2.51 -9.90 -10.93
N GLY A 34 1.52 -10.78 -10.85
CA GLY A 34 1.65 -12.14 -11.37
C GLY A 34 1.76 -12.18 -12.90
N THR A 35 2.60 -13.09 -13.40
CA THR A 35 2.32 -13.87 -14.62
C THR A 35 1.70 -15.19 -14.16
N GLU A 36 0.41 -15.22 -13.84
CA GLU A 36 -0.28 -16.47 -13.51
C GLU A 36 -1.56 -16.59 -14.33
N SER A 37 -1.44 -17.34 -15.44
CA SER A 37 -2.56 -17.93 -16.13
C SER A 37 -3.40 -18.73 -15.14
N SER A 38 -4.69 -18.41 -15.09
CA SER A 38 -5.68 -19.28 -14.47
C SER A 38 -5.66 -20.64 -15.17
N GLN A 39 -5.11 -21.67 -14.54
CA GLN A 39 -5.47 -23.05 -14.87
C GLN A 39 -5.37 -23.97 -13.66
N THR A 40 -6.55 -24.39 -13.24
CA THR A 40 -6.80 -25.54 -12.38
C THR A 40 -6.41 -26.85 -13.07
N SER A 41 -6.05 -27.83 -12.23
CA SER A 41 -5.94 -29.29 -12.46
C SER A 41 -4.53 -29.82 -12.72
N GLY A 42 -4.14 -30.75 -11.84
CA GLY A 42 -2.77 -31.19 -11.67
C GLY A 42 -2.25 -32.19 -12.70
N THR A 43 -0.95 -32.46 -12.61
CA THR A 43 -0.28 -33.78 -12.63
C THR A 43 1.23 -33.54 -12.59
N GLU A 44 1.94 -34.43 -11.91
CA GLU A 44 3.38 -34.39 -11.62
C GLU A 44 4.30 -34.47 -12.86
N SER A 45 5.55 -34.03 -12.62
CA SER A 45 6.83 -34.53 -13.18
C SER A 45 7.44 -33.78 -14.36
N GLY A 46 8.73 -33.40 -14.19
CA GLY A 46 9.70 -33.30 -15.29
C GLY A 46 10.46 -31.98 -15.49
N THR A 47 11.61 -31.88 -14.82
CA THR A 47 12.89 -31.21 -15.12
C THR A 47 13.11 -30.34 -16.39
N GLU A 48 13.85 -29.23 -16.14
CA GLU A 48 14.83 -28.47 -16.96
C GLU A 48 14.40 -27.38 -17.96
N SER A 49 14.62 -26.13 -17.50
CA SER A 49 15.54 -25.13 -18.05
C SER A 49 15.49 -24.80 -19.55
N GLY A 50 15.03 -23.59 -19.87
CA GLY A 50 15.36 -22.94 -21.14
C GLY A 50 14.60 -21.65 -21.41
N ALA A 51 15.17 -20.52 -20.99
CA ALA A 51 14.94 -19.17 -21.50
C ALA A 51 13.47 -18.73 -21.62
N GLU A 52 12.90 -18.26 -20.51
CA GLU A 52 11.75 -17.35 -20.60
C GLU A 52 12.25 -16.00 -21.10
N SER A 53 11.96 -15.72 -22.37
CA SER A 53 11.75 -14.35 -22.81
C SER A 53 10.70 -13.75 -21.88
N SER A 54 11.13 -12.91 -20.95
CA SER A 54 10.25 -12.05 -20.15
C SER A 54 9.55 -11.07 -21.08
N GLN A 55 8.48 -11.55 -21.74
CA GLN A 55 7.41 -10.67 -22.16
C GLN A 55 6.72 -10.28 -20.87
N THR A 56 6.99 -9.05 -20.42
CA THR A 56 6.09 -8.35 -19.50
C THR A 56 4.74 -8.32 -20.21
N GLU A 57 3.86 -9.27 -19.92
CA GLU A 57 2.45 -9.14 -20.29
C GLU A 57 1.93 -7.92 -19.53
N GLU A 58 1.70 -6.85 -20.27
CA GLU A 58 1.06 -5.65 -19.77
C GLU A 58 -0.34 -6.07 -19.31
N LEU A 59 -0.62 -5.93 -18.02
CA LEU A 59 -1.93 -6.24 -17.47
C LEU A 59 -2.92 -5.24 -18.06
N GLU A 60 -3.75 -5.71 -19.00
CA GLU A 60 -4.86 -4.93 -19.54
C GLU A 60 -5.69 -4.37 -18.37
N PRO A 61 -5.90 -3.04 -18.31
CA PRO A 61 -6.63 -2.44 -17.21
C PRO A 61 -8.09 -2.90 -17.24
N VAL A 62 -8.63 -3.23 -16.07
CA VAL A 62 -10.07 -3.40 -15.90
C VAL A 62 -10.71 -2.03 -16.01
N SER A 63 -11.76 -1.89 -16.83
CA SER A 63 -12.52 -0.65 -16.98
C SER A 63 -13.15 -0.20 -15.67
N ASP A 64 -13.28 1.12 -15.48
CA ASP A 64 -13.89 1.73 -14.32
C ASP A 64 -15.43 1.79 -14.38
N GLU A 65 -16.07 1.38 -15.48
CA GLU A 65 -17.52 1.48 -15.72
C GLU A 65 -18.38 0.86 -14.60
N GLU A 66 -17.93 -0.25 -14.02
CA GLU A 66 -18.67 -1.01 -13.00
C GLU A 66 -18.49 -0.44 -11.58
N PHE A 67 -17.60 0.53 -11.40
CA PHE A 67 -17.27 1.11 -10.09
C PHE A 67 -18.07 2.40 -9.87
N GLU A 68 -18.42 2.69 -8.62
CA GLU A 68 -19.08 3.95 -8.28
C GLU A 68 -18.14 5.14 -8.46
N ASP A 69 -18.68 6.30 -8.82
CA ASP A 69 -17.94 7.57 -8.83
C ASP A 69 -17.81 8.11 -7.40
N SER A 70 -16.96 7.44 -6.60
CA SER A 70 -16.77 7.71 -5.18
C SER A 70 -15.39 7.24 -4.73
N LEU A 71 -14.95 7.68 -3.54
CA LEU A 71 -13.67 7.24 -2.96
C LEU A 71 -13.62 5.72 -2.76
N ASP A 72 -14.73 5.12 -2.32
CA ASP A 72 -14.83 3.66 -2.15
C ASP A 72 -14.82 2.93 -3.49
N GLY A 73 -15.41 3.52 -4.54
CA GLY A 73 -15.34 3.03 -5.91
C GLY A 73 -13.91 3.06 -6.46
N LEU A 74 -13.17 4.16 -6.22
CA LEU A 74 -11.76 4.28 -6.58
C LEU A 74 -10.90 3.22 -5.87
N CYS A 75 -11.10 3.03 -4.55
CA CYS A 75 -10.40 2.00 -3.79
C CYS A 75 -10.59 0.60 -4.39
N GLN A 76 -11.84 0.21 -4.68
CA GLN A 76 -12.15 -1.07 -5.32
C GLN A 76 -11.51 -1.19 -6.71
N TYR A 77 -11.57 -0.13 -7.51
CA TYR A 77 -10.97 -0.08 -8.83
C TYR A 77 -9.45 -0.29 -8.78
N LEU A 78 -8.76 0.36 -7.85
CA LEU A 78 -7.31 0.22 -7.65
C LEU A 78 -6.94 -1.19 -7.16
N GLU A 79 -7.74 -1.80 -6.28
CA GLU A 79 -7.52 -3.17 -5.80
C GLU A 79 -7.66 -4.19 -6.94
N VAL A 80 -8.75 -4.12 -7.71
CA VAL A 80 -9.00 -5.02 -8.86
C VAL A 80 -7.92 -4.88 -9.93
N ASN A 81 -7.44 -3.66 -10.18
CA ASN A 81 -6.35 -3.39 -11.12
C ASN A 81 -4.94 -3.68 -10.56
N ARG A 82 -4.84 -4.30 -9.37
CA ARG A 82 -3.57 -4.62 -8.71
C ARG A 82 -2.67 -3.39 -8.56
N ALA A 83 -3.26 -2.23 -8.30
CA ALA A 83 -2.55 -0.98 -8.01
C ALA A 83 -2.19 -0.89 -6.52
N VAL A 84 -3.03 -1.47 -5.66
CA VAL A 84 -2.86 -1.53 -4.21
C VAL A 84 -3.19 -2.93 -3.68
N THR A 85 -2.83 -3.23 -2.44
CA THR A 85 -3.22 -4.45 -1.72
C THR A 85 -3.20 -4.20 -0.21
N GLY A 86 -3.94 -5.03 0.53
CA GLY A 86 -4.06 -4.92 1.99
C GLY A 86 -5.18 -4.02 2.42
N ASP A 87 -5.41 -3.98 3.73
CA ASP A 87 -6.47 -3.16 4.32
C ASP A 87 -6.03 -1.69 4.34
N PRO A 88 -6.86 -0.75 3.82
CA PRO A 88 -6.56 0.66 3.92
C PRO A 88 -6.65 1.15 5.35
N THR A 89 -5.85 2.16 5.68
CA THR A 89 -5.99 2.94 6.91
C THR A 89 -6.56 4.30 6.59
N GLU A 90 -7.60 4.73 7.32
CA GLU A 90 -8.14 6.09 7.22
C GLU A 90 -7.08 7.13 7.64
N MET A 91 -6.96 8.18 6.83
CA MET A 91 -6.00 9.27 7.03
C MET A 91 -6.67 10.48 7.69
N ALA A 92 -5.87 11.39 8.26
CA ALA A 92 -6.37 12.67 8.75
C ALA A 92 -6.66 13.64 7.59
N TYR A 93 -7.56 13.26 6.70
CA TYR A 93 -7.84 13.93 5.42
C TYR A 93 -8.34 15.37 5.58
N GLU A 94 -8.99 15.69 6.70
CA GLU A 94 -9.45 17.05 7.00
C GLU A 94 -8.30 18.06 7.06
N THR A 95 -7.08 17.61 7.36
CA THR A 95 -5.88 18.47 7.44
C THR A 95 -5.51 19.11 6.11
N ILE A 96 -5.98 18.54 5.00
CA ILE A 96 -5.80 19.05 3.64
C ILE A 96 -7.12 19.51 3.01
N GLY A 97 -8.20 19.56 3.80
CA GLY A 97 -9.53 19.97 3.33
C GLY A 97 -10.25 18.96 2.45
N ALA A 98 -9.86 17.68 2.49
CA ALA A 98 -10.58 16.58 1.83
C ALA A 98 -11.80 16.13 2.66
N ASN A 99 -12.69 15.34 2.05
CA ASN A 99 -13.89 14.74 2.67
C ASN A 99 -13.71 13.27 3.05
N GLY A 100 -12.62 12.67 2.62
CA GLY A 100 -12.26 11.28 2.87
C GLY A 100 -10.83 11.05 2.43
N GLY A 101 -10.18 10.05 3.02
CA GLY A 101 -8.84 9.69 2.62
C GLY A 101 -8.36 8.38 3.21
N TYR A 102 -7.75 7.55 2.37
CA TYR A 102 -7.26 6.23 2.73
C TYR A 102 -5.82 6.05 2.31
N ARG A 103 -5.08 5.26 3.08
CA ARG A 103 -3.70 4.87 2.79
C ARG A 103 -3.54 3.36 2.75
N TYR A 104 -2.93 2.88 1.67
CA TYR A 104 -2.40 1.54 1.53
C TYR A 104 -0.89 1.53 1.75
N ARG A 105 -0.39 0.50 2.44
CA ARG A 105 1.04 0.22 2.58
C ARG A 105 1.30 -1.24 2.30
N PHE A 106 2.19 -1.52 1.36
CA PHE A 106 2.51 -2.87 0.94
C PHE A 106 3.96 -2.94 0.46
N THR A 107 4.45 -4.16 0.27
CA THR A 107 5.76 -4.38 -0.36
C THR A 107 5.60 -4.76 -1.83
N LEU A 108 6.48 -4.23 -2.68
CA LEU A 108 6.58 -4.57 -4.10
C LEU A 108 8.07 -4.67 -4.46
N ASN A 109 8.49 -5.85 -4.93
CA ASN A 109 9.89 -6.14 -5.27
C ASN A 109 10.89 -5.77 -4.15
N GLY A 110 10.50 -5.96 -2.89
CA GLY A 110 11.31 -5.64 -1.72
C GLY A 110 11.34 -4.16 -1.32
N SER A 111 10.69 -3.27 -2.08
CA SER A 111 10.47 -1.87 -1.69
C SER A 111 9.16 -1.73 -0.92
N THR A 112 9.08 -0.75 -0.02
CA THR A 112 7.81 -0.34 0.60
C THR A 112 7.15 0.71 -0.28
N VAL A 113 5.95 0.41 -0.75
CA VAL A 113 5.09 1.32 -1.50
C VAL A 113 4.00 1.85 -0.58
N GLN A 114 3.71 3.13 -0.72
CA GLN A 114 2.58 3.78 -0.08
C GLN A 114 1.73 4.49 -1.13
N VAL A 115 0.44 4.21 -1.12
CA VAL A 115 -0.56 4.90 -1.95
C VAL A 115 -1.58 5.52 -1.03
N GLU A 116 -1.73 6.84 -1.09
CA GLU A 116 -2.81 7.56 -0.42
C GLU A 116 -3.77 8.12 -1.47
N VAL A 117 -5.07 8.02 -1.23
CA VAL A 117 -6.13 8.57 -2.07
C VAL A 117 -7.06 9.42 -1.24
N TYR A 118 -7.53 10.53 -1.81
CA TYR A 118 -8.36 11.53 -1.16
C TYR A 118 -9.47 11.99 -2.10
N SER A 119 -10.64 12.31 -1.55
CA SER A 119 -11.77 12.90 -2.29
C SER A 119 -12.09 14.31 -1.79
N PHE A 120 -12.45 15.19 -2.69
CA PHE A 120 -12.77 16.58 -2.44
C PHE A 120 -14.16 16.93 -2.98
N ASP A 121 -14.93 17.71 -2.24
CA ASP A 121 -16.13 18.34 -2.78
C ASP A 121 -15.75 19.70 -3.38
N LEU A 122 -15.55 19.71 -4.70
CA LEU A 122 -15.13 20.90 -5.44
C LEU A 122 -16.15 22.05 -5.38
N GLU A 123 -17.42 21.75 -5.12
CA GLU A 123 -18.46 22.77 -5.00
C GLU A 123 -18.45 23.43 -3.62
N ASN A 124 -17.93 22.74 -2.59
CA ASN A 124 -17.96 23.18 -1.19
C ASN A 124 -16.59 23.14 -0.49
N LEU A 125 -15.50 23.43 -1.22
CA LEU A 125 -14.16 23.46 -0.63
C LEU A 125 -14.00 24.56 0.44
N ASN A 126 -13.42 24.19 1.58
CA ASN A 126 -12.89 25.16 2.55
C ASN A 126 -11.57 25.78 2.05
N GLU A 127 -11.05 26.80 2.75
CA GLU A 127 -9.82 27.51 2.36
C GLU A 127 -8.61 26.56 2.18
N GLN A 128 -8.46 25.58 3.08
CA GLN A 128 -7.38 24.59 3.03
C GLN A 128 -7.49 23.67 1.81
N GLY A 129 -8.69 23.20 1.48
CA GLY A 129 -8.96 22.36 0.33
C GLY A 129 -8.75 23.12 -0.99
N GLN A 130 -9.16 24.39 -1.05
CA GLN A 130 -8.89 25.26 -2.19
C GLN A 130 -7.39 25.43 -2.43
N GLU A 131 -6.61 25.69 -1.37
CA GLU A 131 -5.16 25.82 -1.45
C GLU A 131 -4.49 24.51 -1.89
N CYS A 132 -4.88 23.38 -1.28
CA CYS A 132 -4.35 22.07 -1.62
C CYS A 132 -4.60 21.70 -3.09
N VAL A 133 -5.86 21.70 -3.53
CA VAL A 133 -6.24 21.32 -4.90
C VAL A 133 -5.61 22.25 -5.92
N SER A 134 -5.60 23.57 -5.66
CA SER A 134 -4.99 24.54 -6.58
C SER A 134 -3.47 24.36 -6.68
N SER A 135 -2.79 24.15 -5.54
CA SER A 135 -1.34 23.94 -5.54
C SER A 135 -0.97 22.66 -6.29
N VAL A 136 -1.69 21.57 -6.10
CA VAL A 136 -1.43 20.31 -6.82
C VAL A 136 -1.70 20.48 -8.31
N LYS A 137 -2.78 21.16 -8.69
CA LYS A 137 -3.11 21.44 -10.09
C LYS A 137 -2.05 22.28 -10.79
N GLU A 138 -1.48 23.27 -10.10
CA GLU A 138 -0.51 24.19 -10.69
C GLU A 138 0.95 23.68 -10.62
N LYS A 139 1.30 23.00 -9.53
CA LYS A 139 2.70 22.68 -9.19
C LYS A 139 2.99 21.18 -9.10
N GLY A 140 1.97 20.33 -9.00
CA GLY A 140 2.11 18.89 -8.79
C GLY A 140 2.40 18.49 -7.33
N PHE A 141 2.23 19.42 -6.38
CA PHE A 141 2.39 19.16 -4.95
C PHE A 141 1.59 20.16 -4.11
N PHE A 142 1.37 19.83 -2.84
CA PHE A 142 0.92 20.77 -1.82
C PHE A 142 1.92 20.81 -0.66
N GLU A 143 1.85 21.87 0.15
CA GLU A 143 2.70 21.99 1.35
C GLU A 143 1.98 21.47 2.58
N LEU A 144 2.66 20.64 3.38
CA LEU A 144 2.18 20.17 4.67
C LEU A 144 3.34 20.11 5.65
N LEU A 145 3.24 20.85 6.76
CA LEU A 145 4.29 20.94 7.79
C LEU A 145 5.67 21.29 7.18
N ASP A 146 5.71 22.33 6.35
CA ASP A 146 6.90 22.82 5.65
C ASP A 146 7.56 21.81 4.70
N LYS A 147 6.79 20.83 4.21
CA LYS A 147 7.23 19.85 3.22
C LYS A 147 6.36 19.90 1.99
N GLU A 148 6.99 19.85 0.82
CA GLU A 148 6.31 19.63 -0.45
C GLU A 148 5.96 18.14 -0.57
N ILE A 149 4.66 17.86 -0.64
CA ILE A 149 4.13 16.51 -0.79
C ILE A 149 3.68 16.33 -2.24
N PRO A 150 4.39 15.54 -3.07
CA PRO A 150 4.01 15.30 -4.45
C PRO A 150 2.66 14.59 -4.51
N ALA A 151 1.77 15.11 -5.35
CA ALA A 151 0.44 14.56 -5.51
C ALA A 151 -0.03 14.72 -6.96
N THR A 152 -1.06 13.96 -7.31
CA THR A 152 -1.65 13.98 -8.65
C THR A 152 -3.17 14.04 -8.48
N LEU A 153 -3.84 14.86 -9.29
CA LEU A 153 -5.30 14.89 -9.38
C LEU A 153 -5.78 13.97 -10.49
N ASN A 154 -6.98 13.40 -10.33
CA ASN A 154 -7.67 12.74 -11.45
C ASN A 154 -8.15 13.79 -12.48
N GLN A 155 -8.70 13.34 -13.61
CA GLN A 155 -9.14 14.27 -14.67
C GLN A 155 -10.22 15.25 -14.23
N ALA A 156 -11.19 14.81 -13.41
CA ALA A 156 -12.23 15.68 -12.84
C ALA A 156 -11.67 16.67 -11.80
N GLY A 157 -10.54 16.33 -11.17
CA GLY A 157 -9.85 17.15 -10.18
C GLY A 157 -10.41 17.04 -8.76
N ASP A 158 -11.41 16.18 -8.55
CA ASP A 158 -12.10 15.94 -7.28
C ASP A 158 -11.48 14.79 -6.47
N MET A 159 -10.56 14.04 -7.06
CA MET A 159 -9.77 13.03 -6.36
C MET A 159 -8.28 13.35 -6.47
N MET A 160 -7.53 12.98 -5.43
CA MET A 160 -6.08 13.17 -5.38
C MET A 160 -5.38 11.89 -4.93
N MET A 161 -4.23 11.59 -5.53
CA MET A 161 -3.35 10.48 -5.15
C MET A 161 -1.98 10.99 -4.73
N ILE A 162 -1.43 10.40 -3.66
CA ILE A 162 -0.01 10.47 -3.30
C ILE A 162 0.57 9.07 -3.49
N TYR A 163 1.54 8.93 -4.40
CA TYR A 163 2.25 7.67 -4.62
C TYR A 163 3.71 7.81 -4.18
N THR A 164 4.10 7.03 -3.17
CA THR A 164 5.48 6.98 -2.65
C THR A 164 6.06 5.59 -2.85
N ASP A 165 7.14 5.53 -3.63
CA ASP A 165 8.05 4.39 -3.73
C ASP A 165 9.45 4.95 -3.99
N THR A 166 10.42 4.58 -3.17
CA THR A 166 11.82 5.01 -3.32
C THR A 166 12.63 4.08 -4.21
N SER A 167 12.04 2.98 -4.67
CA SER A 167 12.67 2.03 -5.58
C SER A 167 12.99 2.68 -6.92
N THR A 168 14.19 2.41 -7.41
CA THR A 168 14.61 2.74 -8.79
C THR A 168 14.59 1.50 -9.69
N ASN A 169 14.02 0.40 -9.23
CA ASN A 169 13.84 -0.80 -10.04
C ASN A 169 12.83 -0.49 -11.17
N GLU A 170 13.16 -0.91 -12.39
CA GLU A 170 12.33 -0.67 -13.58
C GLU A 170 10.88 -1.13 -13.39
N ALA A 171 10.65 -2.32 -12.82
CA ALA A 171 9.31 -2.82 -12.57
C ALA A 171 8.51 -1.97 -11.57
N ASN A 172 9.16 -1.39 -10.57
CA ASN A 172 8.52 -0.47 -9.63
C ASN A 172 8.19 0.87 -10.29
N VAL A 173 9.08 1.38 -11.15
CA VAL A 173 8.87 2.62 -11.90
C VAL A 173 7.70 2.45 -12.88
N SER A 174 7.69 1.38 -13.67
CA SER A 174 6.60 1.08 -14.60
C SER A 174 5.27 0.86 -13.87
N GLN A 175 5.29 0.17 -12.71
CA GLN A 175 4.09 0.03 -11.90
C GLN A 175 3.59 1.38 -11.38
N LYS A 176 4.48 2.28 -10.91
CA LYS A 176 4.10 3.63 -10.49
C LYS A 176 3.41 4.39 -11.64
N GLU A 177 4.00 4.38 -12.82
CA GLU A 177 3.44 5.04 -14.01
C GLU A 177 2.05 4.48 -14.35
N ARG A 178 1.90 3.15 -14.36
CA ARG A 178 0.61 2.49 -14.60
C ARG A 178 -0.43 2.86 -13.57
N VAL A 179 -0.08 2.89 -12.28
CA VAL A 179 -1.01 3.26 -11.20
C VAL A 179 -1.45 4.71 -11.31
N LEU A 180 -0.54 5.64 -11.62
CA LEU A 180 -0.88 7.04 -11.83
C LEU A 180 -1.82 7.20 -13.04
N GLN A 181 -1.58 6.46 -14.13
CA GLN A 181 -2.45 6.48 -15.30
C GLN A 181 -3.85 5.94 -14.97
N LEU A 182 -3.95 4.78 -14.33
CA LEU A 182 -5.22 4.21 -13.85
C LEU A 182 -6.02 5.21 -13.01
N PHE A 183 -5.36 5.87 -12.08
CA PHE A 183 -5.98 6.86 -11.21
C PHE A 183 -6.46 8.09 -11.97
N GLN A 184 -5.66 8.58 -12.92
CA GLN A 184 -6.04 9.73 -13.74
C GLN A 184 -7.25 9.43 -14.64
N ASP A 185 -7.32 8.21 -15.16
CA ASP A 185 -8.39 7.76 -16.06
C ASP A 185 -9.68 7.33 -15.34
N PHE A 186 -9.64 7.18 -14.01
CA PHE A 186 -10.81 6.84 -13.23
C PHE A 186 -11.88 7.94 -13.35
N LYS A 187 -13.03 7.57 -13.91
CA LYS A 187 -14.20 8.43 -14.16
C LYS A 187 -13.92 9.66 -15.03
N ALA A 188 -12.91 9.54 -15.89
CA ALA A 188 -12.55 10.53 -16.90
C ALA A 188 -13.60 10.73 -18.00
#